data_AF-A0A973JQ77-F1
#
_entry.id   AF-A0A973JQ77-F1
#
_cell.length_a   1.000
_cell.length_b   1.000
_cell.length_c   1.000
_cell.angle_alpha   90.00
_cell.angle_beta   90.00
_cell.angle_gamma   90.00
#
_symmetry.space_group_name_H-M   'P 1'
#
loop_
_entity.id
_entity.type
_entity.pdbx_description
1 polymer ?
#
loop_
_entity_poly.entity_id
_entity_poly.type
_entity_poly.pdbx_seq_one_letter_code
_entity_poly.pdbx_strand_id
1 'polypeptide(L)'
;MAVYSPDILRFLPSGASHATDAWIAASRAGYKVKTVDFTGSYWSDIGTPASYAAAVLDTLRMIGETVYCSSSARAGEIEVDGYAVIEQGCAVRGGSKLRNCIIMPGTEVAGSHENCIIGPDYELPLTEIEMQPSTHRAMKKDVGLAGPLFSWFDAPAAGKGSIAKAVLIGLGGSDRRYFRVQKGTLSAVLMECGREDPDYERHLTYTKFFHGHGVPVPRLLGADEAGKRALFEDLGDLSLHSWLRFPHDADIVEALYHRVLEILVVLHGRASEHVDECSPLASRMFDYDHLRWETAYFLERFVTGLRKARVADRKALDEDFHNLAKTVSSFLPAVIHRDFQSQNIMVKAGTPHVIDFQGARMAPPAYDVASILWDPYHRLDDTMRERLVSYYIEEMKRSTKDFDADAFIDTLLPCRLQRHMQALGAYGFLSAVNGKKYFLKYVPEALRLLRDETAAAQNDYPALHQLVSGLR
;
A
#
# COMPACT_ATOMS: atom_id res chain seq x y z
N MET A 1 -21.05 -20.88 9.91
CA MET A 1 -22.32 -20.24 10.32
C MET A 1 -23.34 -20.50 9.23
N ALA A 2 -24.59 -20.74 9.59
CA ALA A 2 -25.66 -21.09 8.65
C ALA A 2 -26.81 -20.09 8.78
N VAL A 3 -27.43 -19.73 7.66
CA VAL A 3 -28.74 -19.06 7.68
C VAL A 3 -29.81 -20.13 7.55
N TYR A 4 -30.81 -20.07 8.42
CA TYR A 4 -31.90 -21.02 8.48
C TYR A 4 -33.10 -20.51 7.69
N SER A 5 -33.84 -21.41 7.05
CA SER A 5 -35.15 -21.08 6.47
C SER A 5 -36.05 -20.42 7.53
N PRO A 6 -36.86 -19.39 7.19
CA PRO A 6 -37.84 -18.79 8.10
C PRO A 6 -38.78 -19.81 8.76
N ASP A 7 -38.95 -21.00 8.17
CA ASP A 7 -39.71 -22.11 8.76
C ASP A 7 -39.22 -22.50 10.15
N ILE A 8 -37.93 -22.27 10.47
CA ILE A 8 -37.38 -22.56 11.80
C ILE A 8 -38.05 -21.72 12.91
N LEU A 9 -38.59 -20.54 12.56
CA LEU A 9 -39.21 -19.64 13.53
C LEU A 9 -40.46 -20.23 14.18
N ARG A 10 -41.11 -21.21 13.54
CA ARG A 10 -42.28 -21.93 14.10
C ARG A 10 -41.94 -22.79 15.32
N PHE A 11 -40.65 -23.08 15.50
CA PHE A 11 -40.14 -23.90 16.59
C PHE A 11 -39.48 -23.05 17.70
N LEU A 12 -39.46 -21.72 17.56
CA LEU A 12 -39.01 -20.84 18.62
C LEU A 12 -39.99 -20.87 19.80
N PRO A 13 -39.50 -21.04 21.04
CA PRO A 13 -40.32 -20.86 22.23
C PRO A 13 -40.85 -19.44 22.33
N SER A 14 -41.96 -19.26 23.05
CA SER A 14 -42.44 -17.94 23.45
C SER A 14 -41.45 -17.30 24.43
N GLY A 15 -41.04 -16.06 24.16
CA GLY A 15 -40.12 -15.29 25.01
C GLY A 15 -38.73 -15.13 24.39
N ALA A 16 -37.75 -14.66 25.17
CA ALA A 16 -36.36 -14.61 24.73
C ALA A 16 -35.83 -16.03 24.54
N SER A 17 -35.25 -16.34 23.38
CA SER A 17 -34.84 -17.70 23.01
C SER A 17 -33.65 -17.68 22.05
N HIS A 18 -32.91 -18.79 21.97
CA HIS A 18 -31.78 -18.95 21.07
C HIS A 18 -32.14 -19.80 19.85
N ALA A 19 -31.46 -19.58 18.72
CA ALA A 19 -31.68 -20.36 17.50
C ALA A 19 -31.44 -21.87 17.69
N THR A 20 -30.59 -22.25 18.66
CA THR A 20 -30.37 -23.64 19.07
C THR A 20 -31.62 -24.29 19.65
N ASP A 21 -32.46 -23.55 20.38
CA ASP A 21 -33.70 -24.08 20.97
C ASP A 21 -34.69 -24.47 19.86
N ALA A 22 -34.82 -23.59 18.86
CA ALA A 22 -35.64 -23.83 17.68
C ALA A 22 -35.11 -25.01 16.85
N TRP A 23 -33.79 -25.16 16.75
CA TRP A 23 -33.16 -26.27 16.02
C TRP A 23 -33.40 -27.62 16.70
N ILE A 24 -33.25 -27.68 18.03
CA ILE A 24 -33.53 -28.90 18.82
C ILE A 24 -35.01 -29.28 18.70
N ALA A 25 -35.91 -28.30 18.80
CA ALA A 25 -37.35 -28.52 18.67
C ALA A 25 -37.76 -29.00 17.26
N ALA A 26 -37.21 -28.37 16.21
CA ALA A 26 -37.43 -28.81 14.82
C ALA A 26 -36.91 -30.24 14.59
N SER A 27 -35.72 -30.56 15.11
CA SER A 27 -35.11 -31.89 15.02
C SER A 27 -35.94 -32.96 15.73
N ARG A 28 -36.41 -32.69 16.96
CA ARG A 28 -37.32 -33.58 17.71
C ARG A 28 -38.65 -33.82 17.00
N ALA A 29 -39.15 -32.83 16.26
CA ALA A 29 -40.35 -32.94 15.46
C ALA A 29 -40.13 -33.65 14.09
N GLY A 30 -38.91 -34.12 13.80
CA GLY A 30 -38.56 -34.74 12.52
C GLY A 30 -38.53 -33.73 11.35
N TYR A 31 -38.52 -32.44 11.63
CA TYR A 31 -38.56 -31.38 10.64
C TYR A 31 -37.15 -31.07 10.13
N LYS A 32 -36.93 -31.19 8.82
CA LYS A 32 -35.65 -30.83 8.19
C LYS A 32 -35.61 -29.34 7.87
N VAL A 33 -34.81 -28.60 8.62
CA VAL A 33 -34.58 -27.17 8.35
C VAL A 33 -33.60 -27.02 7.19
N LYS A 34 -34.00 -26.30 6.14
CA LYS A 34 -33.08 -25.91 5.08
C LYS A 34 -32.11 -24.87 5.62
N THR A 35 -30.83 -25.10 5.37
CA THR A 35 -29.76 -24.15 5.69
C THR A 35 -29.02 -23.79 4.42
N VAL A 36 -28.62 -22.53 4.30
CA VAL A 36 -27.64 -22.13 3.30
C VAL A 36 -26.28 -22.10 3.98
N ASP A 37 -25.32 -22.83 3.41
CA ASP A 37 -23.93 -22.74 3.81
C ASP A 37 -23.33 -21.47 3.21
N PHE A 38 -22.92 -20.57 4.10
CA PHE A 38 -22.25 -19.31 3.76
C PHE A 38 -20.76 -19.36 4.07
N THR A 39 -20.15 -20.55 4.06
CA THR A 39 -18.69 -20.71 4.20
C THR A 39 -17.98 -19.79 3.19
N GLY A 40 -17.13 -18.90 3.69
CA GLY A 40 -16.44 -17.89 2.88
C GLY A 40 -17.17 -16.55 2.72
N SER A 41 -18.36 -16.39 3.31
CA SER A 41 -19.08 -15.10 3.34
C SER A 41 -18.71 -14.27 4.57
N TYR A 42 -18.68 -12.95 4.40
CA TYR A 42 -18.48 -11.99 5.49
C TYR A 42 -19.82 -11.54 6.06
N TRP A 43 -19.90 -11.43 7.39
CA TRP A 43 -21.07 -10.94 8.10
C TRP A 43 -20.62 -9.93 9.15
N SER A 44 -21.37 -8.84 9.26
CA SER A 44 -21.19 -7.83 10.31
C SER A 44 -22.56 -7.38 10.83
N ASP A 45 -22.63 -7.04 12.11
CA ASP A 45 -23.83 -6.46 12.71
C ASP A 45 -23.92 -4.98 12.34
N ILE A 46 -24.97 -4.58 11.62
CA ILE A 46 -25.16 -3.21 11.11
C ILE A 46 -26.27 -2.45 11.86
N GLY A 47 -26.56 -2.83 13.11
CA GLY A 47 -27.64 -2.24 13.91
C GLY A 47 -27.46 -0.78 14.36
N THR A 48 -26.30 -0.16 14.11
CA THR A 48 -26.02 1.26 14.44
C THR A 48 -25.21 1.93 13.34
N PRO A 49 -25.22 3.28 13.21
CA PRO A 49 -24.36 3.99 12.26
C PRO A 49 -22.87 3.63 12.42
N ALA A 50 -22.38 3.52 13.67
CA ALA A 50 -21.00 3.13 13.94
C ALA A 50 -20.67 1.70 13.51
N SER A 51 -21.60 0.75 13.70
CA SER A 51 -21.39 -0.65 13.30
C SER A 51 -21.52 -0.85 11.79
N TYR A 52 -22.40 -0.06 11.13
CA TYR A 52 -22.44 0.04 9.68
C TYR A 52 -21.14 0.59 9.10
N ALA A 53 -20.64 1.72 9.62
CA ALA A 53 -19.35 2.28 9.20
C ALA A 53 -18.23 1.24 9.34
N ALA A 54 -18.10 0.63 10.52
CA ALA A 54 -17.09 -0.41 10.75
C ALA A 54 -17.17 -1.57 9.74
N ALA A 55 -18.38 -2.04 9.40
CA ALA A 55 -18.57 -3.10 8.41
C ALA A 55 -18.09 -2.70 7.00
N VAL A 56 -18.38 -1.46 6.59
CA VAL A 56 -17.92 -0.90 5.31
C VAL A 56 -16.39 -0.79 5.29
N LEU A 57 -15.80 -0.22 6.35
CA LEU A 57 -14.35 -0.03 6.44
C LEU A 57 -13.58 -1.35 6.55
N ASP A 58 -14.12 -2.34 7.28
CA ASP A 58 -13.56 -3.69 7.33
C ASP A 58 -13.58 -4.36 5.95
N THR A 59 -14.64 -4.14 5.17
CA THR A 59 -14.75 -4.67 3.81
C THR A 59 -13.69 -4.07 2.89
N LEU A 60 -13.49 -2.74 2.93
CA LEU A 60 -12.41 -2.07 2.20
C LEU A 60 -11.04 -2.62 2.59
N ARG A 61 -10.78 -2.75 3.89
CA ARG A 61 -9.52 -3.29 4.40
C ARG A 61 -9.29 -4.75 4.00
N MET A 62 -10.34 -5.57 3.97
CA MET A 62 -10.26 -6.95 3.50
C MET A 62 -9.80 -7.05 2.04
N ILE A 63 -10.21 -6.10 1.19
CA ILE A 63 -9.78 -6.02 -0.20
C ILE A 63 -8.50 -5.18 -0.39
N GLY A 64 -7.91 -4.68 0.70
CA GLY A 64 -6.68 -3.89 0.67
C GLY A 64 -6.87 -2.49 0.08
N GLU A 65 -8.03 -1.87 0.30
CA GLU A 65 -8.36 -0.51 -0.14
C GLU A 65 -8.74 0.35 1.08
N THR A 66 -8.59 1.66 0.95
CA THR A 66 -9.12 2.67 1.90
C THR A 66 -10.21 3.53 1.27
N VAL A 67 -10.32 3.45 -0.06
CA VAL A 67 -11.21 4.27 -0.87
C VAL A 67 -12.06 3.37 -1.75
N TYR A 68 -13.33 3.74 -1.93
CA TYR A 68 -14.19 3.20 -2.95
C TYR A 68 -14.97 4.31 -3.64
N CYS A 69 -14.97 4.30 -4.98
CA CYS A 69 -15.79 5.16 -5.80
C CYS A 69 -16.56 4.29 -6.79
N SER A 70 -17.89 4.37 -6.75
CA SER A 70 -18.74 3.66 -7.71
C SER A 70 -18.49 4.17 -9.13
N SER A 71 -18.51 3.28 -10.12
CA SER A 71 -18.42 3.65 -11.54
C SER A 71 -19.55 4.56 -12.04
N SER A 72 -20.66 4.64 -11.30
CA SER A 72 -21.79 5.55 -11.60
C SER A 72 -21.73 6.88 -10.84
N ALA A 73 -20.79 7.03 -9.91
CA ALA A 73 -20.58 8.26 -9.17
C ALA A 73 -19.84 9.28 -10.04
N ARG A 74 -20.09 10.57 -9.76
CA ARG A 74 -19.35 11.68 -10.35
C ARG A 74 -18.62 12.39 -9.23
N ALA A 75 -17.30 12.46 -9.32
CA ALA A 75 -16.50 13.27 -8.42
C ALA A 75 -15.67 14.23 -9.28
N GLY A 76 -15.69 15.51 -8.93
CA GLY A 76 -14.68 16.44 -9.44
C GLY A 76 -13.32 16.18 -8.78
N GLU A 77 -12.39 17.11 -8.94
CA GLU A 77 -11.12 17.09 -8.19
C GLU A 77 -11.42 17.26 -6.69
N ILE A 78 -11.15 16.22 -5.90
CA ILE A 78 -11.44 16.19 -4.46
C ILE A 78 -10.20 15.83 -3.66
N GLU A 79 -10.12 16.34 -2.43
CA GLU A 79 -9.12 15.94 -1.45
C GLU A 79 -9.71 14.86 -0.56
N VAL A 80 -9.02 13.73 -0.43
CA VAL A 80 -9.44 12.62 0.42
C VAL A 80 -8.37 12.34 1.47
N ASP A 81 -8.80 12.14 2.71
CA ASP A 81 -7.97 11.67 3.81
C ASP A 81 -8.71 10.55 4.57
N GLY A 82 -8.00 9.52 5.01
CA GLY A 82 -8.65 8.37 5.63
C GLY A 82 -9.52 7.55 4.68
N TYR A 83 -10.64 7.06 5.21
CA TYR A 83 -11.57 6.24 4.44
C TYR A 83 -12.58 7.09 3.69
N ALA A 84 -12.79 6.83 2.40
CA ALA A 84 -13.83 7.50 1.63
C ALA A 84 -14.60 6.52 0.76
N VAL A 85 -15.92 6.55 0.89
CA VAL A 85 -16.84 5.71 0.12
C VAL A 85 -17.81 6.61 -0.62
N ILE A 86 -17.81 6.52 -1.95
CA ILE A 86 -18.73 7.24 -2.82
C ILE A 86 -19.60 6.21 -3.54
N GLU A 87 -20.84 6.05 -3.07
CA GLU A 87 -21.78 5.07 -3.60
C GLU A 87 -22.40 5.45 -4.95
N GLN A 88 -23.24 4.56 -5.45
CA GLN A 88 -23.87 4.70 -6.77
C GLN A 88 -24.71 5.98 -6.89
N GLY A 89 -24.59 6.66 -8.04
CA GLY A 89 -25.37 7.85 -8.35
C GLY A 89 -25.03 9.10 -7.53
N CYS A 90 -23.96 9.07 -6.73
CA CYS A 90 -23.51 10.23 -5.98
C CYS A 90 -22.83 11.27 -6.87
N ALA A 91 -22.89 12.55 -6.47
CA ALA A 91 -22.17 13.65 -7.10
C ALA A 91 -21.39 14.46 -6.06
N VAL A 92 -20.06 14.43 -6.13
CA VAL A 92 -19.19 15.22 -5.25
C VAL A 92 -18.59 16.38 -6.05
N ARG A 93 -18.86 17.62 -5.61
CA ARG A 93 -18.38 18.81 -6.29
C ARG A 93 -16.85 18.95 -6.17
N GLY A 94 -16.21 19.47 -7.22
CA GLY A 94 -14.78 19.77 -7.18
C GLY A 94 -14.42 20.77 -6.08
N GLY A 95 -13.24 20.61 -5.48
CA GLY A 95 -12.77 21.37 -4.32
C GLY A 95 -13.27 20.85 -2.96
N SER A 96 -14.08 19.79 -2.95
CA SER A 96 -14.50 19.13 -1.72
C SER A 96 -13.36 18.42 -1.00
N LYS A 97 -13.46 18.35 0.33
CA LYS A 97 -12.57 17.59 1.19
C LYS A 97 -13.35 16.52 1.95
N LEU A 98 -12.95 15.26 1.81
CA LEU A 98 -13.61 14.14 2.46
C LEU A 98 -12.60 13.46 3.37
N ARG A 99 -12.84 13.51 4.69
CA ARG A 99 -12.04 12.78 5.66
C ARG A 99 -12.89 11.75 6.37
N ASN A 100 -12.61 10.47 6.22
CA ASN A 100 -13.39 9.42 6.91
C ASN A 100 -14.91 9.57 6.64
N CYS A 101 -15.31 9.54 5.37
CA CYS A 101 -16.70 9.77 4.94
C CYS A 101 -17.30 8.57 4.20
N ILE A 102 -18.57 8.27 4.47
CA ILE A 102 -19.37 7.34 3.67
C ILE A 102 -20.54 8.10 3.05
N ILE A 103 -20.50 8.29 1.74
CA ILE A 103 -21.52 9.00 0.96
C ILE A 103 -22.48 7.96 0.38
N MET A 104 -23.70 7.97 0.90
CA MET A 104 -24.77 7.01 0.56
C MET A 104 -25.31 7.23 -0.85
N PRO A 105 -25.93 6.22 -1.49
CA PRO A 105 -26.38 6.31 -2.87
C PRO A 105 -27.26 7.53 -3.17
N GLY A 106 -27.03 8.17 -4.32
CA GLY A 106 -27.82 9.31 -4.80
C GLY A 106 -27.58 10.63 -4.05
N THR A 107 -26.51 10.73 -3.26
CA THR A 107 -26.21 11.93 -2.46
C THR A 107 -25.36 12.93 -3.26
N GLU A 108 -25.70 14.22 -3.17
CA GLU A 108 -24.86 15.31 -3.66
C GLU A 108 -24.10 15.97 -2.50
N VAL A 109 -22.78 16.11 -2.64
CA VAL A 109 -21.89 16.62 -1.57
C VAL A 109 -21.02 17.77 -2.08
N ALA A 110 -20.85 18.80 -1.24
CA ALA A 110 -20.00 19.94 -1.50
C ALA A 110 -19.40 20.48 -0.20
N GLY A 111 -18.15 20.95 -0.23
CA GLY A 111 -17.44 21.47 0.94
C GLY A 111 -16.60 20.40 1.65
N SER A 112 -16.31 20.64 2.93
CA SER A 112 -15.43 19.82 3.76
C SER A 112 -16.25 19.00 4.75
N HIS A 113 -16.09 17.68 4.73
CA HIS A 113 -16.75 16.75 5.61
C HIS A 113 -15.73 15.86 6.32
N GLU A 114 -15.96 15.59 7.60
CA GLU A 114 -15.07 14.80 8.43
C GLU A 114 -15.87 13.85 9.33
N ASN A 115 -15.44 12.59 9.36
CA ASN A 115 -15.93 11.55 10.27
C ASN A 115 -17.47 11.43 10.25
N CYS A 116 -18.05 11.16 9.08
CA CYS A 116 -19.51 11.14 8.95
C CYS A 116 -20.04 10.17 7.88
N ILE A 117 -21.33 9.82 8.02
CA ILE A 117 -22.12 9.18 6.96
C ILE A 117 -23.06 10.23 6.39
N ILE A 118 -23.00 10.47 5.08
CA ILE A 118 -23.76 11.50 4.38
C ILE A 118 -24.81 10.83 3.51
N GLY A 119 -26.09 11.12 3.78
CA GLY A 119 -27.22 10.73 2.95
C GLY A 119 -27.79 11.92 2.15
N PRO A 120 -28.79 11.68 1.28
CA PRO A 120 -29.37 12.72 0.43
C PRO A 120 -29.93 13.92 1.20
N ASP A 121 -30.40 13.70 2.43
CA ASP A 121 -31.08 14.67 3.28
C ASP A 121 -30.58 14.69 4.73
N TYR A 122 -29.47 14.00 5.02
CA TYR A 122 -28.91 13.93 6.37
C TYR A 122 -27.38 13.81 6.39
N GLU A 123 -26.78 14.21 7.51
CA GLU A 123 -25.39 13.95 7.84
C GLU A 123 -25.30 13.40 9.27
N LEU A 124 -24.74 12.21 9.42
CA LEU A 124 -24.57 11.54 10.69
C LEU A 124 -23.11 11.64 11.13
N PRO A 125 -22.78 12.52 12.10
CA PRO A 125 -21.43 12.61 12.63
C PRO A 125 -21.09 11.37 13.45
N LEU A 126 -19.83 10.94 13.32
CA LEU A 126 -19.21 9.85 14.04
C LEU A 126 -17.91 10.35 14.66
N THR A 127 -17.39 9.61 15.64
CA THR A 127 -16.05 9.89 16.17
C THR A 127 -14.98 9.31 15.24
N GLU A 128 -13.76 9.86 15.27
CA GLU A 128 -12.59 9.30 14.56
C GLU A 128 -12.46 7.79 14.78
N ILE A 129 -12.67 7.33 16.02
CA ILE A 129 -12.55 5.92 16.41
C ILE A 129 -13.66 5.04 15.80
N GLU A 130 -14.84 5.60 15.59
CA GLU A 130 -15.96 4.90 14.95
C GLU A 130 -15.77 4.80 13.43
N MET A 131 -15.03 5.75 12.85
CA MET A 131 -14.59 5.70 11.46
C MET A 131 -13.24 4.99 11.29
N GLN A 132 -13.04 3.89 12.01
CA GLN A 132 -11.89 2.99 11.84
C GLN A 132 -12.37 1.53 11.72
N PRO A 133 -11.62 0.68 10.98
CA PRO A 133 -11.87 -0.76 10.94
C PRO A 133 -11.92 -1.37 12.33
N SER A 134 -12.72 -2.43 12.50
CA SER A 134 -12.96 -3.09 13.79
C SER A 134 -11.65 -3.52 14.46
N THR A 135 -10.68 -4.02 13.70
CA THR A 135 -9.37 -4.43 14.22
C THR A 135 -8.56 -3.27 14.78
N HIS A 136 -8.62 -2.10 14.14
CA HIS A 136 -7.90 -0.90 14.57
C HIS A 136 -8.56 -0.28 15.80
N ARG A 137 -9.90 -0.23 15.80
CA ARG A 137 -10.72 0.20 16.94
C ARG A 137 -10.46 -0.64 18.19
N ALA A 138 -10.22 -1.94 18.03
CA ALA A 138 -9.91 -2.85 19.12
C ALA A 138 -8.50 -2.63 19.72
N MET A 139 -7.54 -2.14 18.92
CA MET A 139 -6.15 -1.92 19.34
C MET A 139 -5.84 -0.43 19.58
N LYS A 140 -6.58 0.16 20.51
CA LYS A 140 -6.34 1.52 21.01
C LYS A 140 -5.54 1.49 22.31
N LYS A 141 -4.72 2.52 22.53
CA LYS A 141 -4.04 2.72 23.81
C LYS A 141 -3.94 4.20 24.14
N ASP A 142 -3.91 4.47 25.43
CA ASP A 142 -3.57 5.78 25.94
C ASP A 142 -2.06 5.94 25.98
N VAL A 143 -1.57 7.05 25.44
CA VAL A 143 -0.15 7.38 25.42
C VAL A 143 0.05 8.66 26.21
N GLY A 144 0.83 8.56 27.28
CA GLY A 144 1.31 9.73 28.01
C GLY A 144 2.25 10.52 27.10
N LEU A 145 1.93 11.80 26.89
CA LEU A 145 2.73 12.70 26.06
C LEU A 145 3.91 13.33 26.81
N ALA A 146 4.24 12.82 28.00
CA ALA A 146 5.38 13.29 28.76
C ALA A 146 6.69 12.75 28.17
N GLY A 147 7.70 13.61 28.11
CA GLY A 147 9.07 13.24 27.77
C GLY A 147 9.52 13.65 26.37
N PRO A 148 10.81 13.44 26.05
CA PRO A 148 11.45 14.01 24.86
C PRO A 148 10.83 13.51 23.54
N LEU A 149 10.37 12.26 23.48
CA LEU A 149 9.75 11.66 22.29
C LEU A 149 8.51 12.44 21.80
N PHE A 150 7.72 13.00 22.73
CA PHE A 150 6.48 13.70 22.43
C PHE A 150 6.60 15.22 22.60
N SER A 151 7.82 15.75 22.76
CA SER A 151 8.07 17.18 22.94
C SER A 151 7.48 18.05 21.82
N TRP A 152 7.33 17.49 20.60
CA TRP A 152 6.64 18.15 19.49
C TRP A 152 5.17 18.49 19.79
N PHE A 153 4.47 17.68 20.60
CA PHE A 153 3.10 17.95 21.04
C PHE A 153 3.00 18.97 22.19
N ASP A 154 4.14 19.40 22.76
CA ASP A 154 4.24 20.19 23.98
C ASP A 154 4.74 21.64 23.77
N ALA A 155 4.65 22.18 22.55
CA ALA A 155 4.67 23.63 22.33
C ALA A 155 3.49 24.30 23.10
N PRO A 156 3.58 25.58 23.53
CA PRO A 156 3.16 26.09 24.86
C PRO A 156 1.68 25.96 25.30
N ALA A 157 0.83 25.24 24.57
CA ALA A 157 -0.55 24.92 24.92
C ALA A 157 -0.72 23.62 25.73
N ALA A 158 0.34 22.84 25.97
CA ALA A 158 0.22 21.55 26.63
C ALA A 158 0.62 21.57 28.11
N GLY A 159 -0.35 21.36 29.00
CA GLY A 159 -0.07 21.12 30.42
C GLY A 159 0.74 19.83 30.64
N LYS A 160 1.65 19.86 31.62
CA LYS A 160 2.35 18.67 32.13
C LYS A 160 1.33 17.58 32.48
N GLY A 161 1.42 16.41 31.83
CA GLY A 161 0.54 15.26 32.11
C GLY A 161 -0.57 15.01 31.09
N SER A 162 -0.48 15.56 29.87
CA SER A 162 -1.46 15.28 28.81
C SER A 162 -1.38 13.83 28.30
N ILE A 163 -2.55 13.19 28.15
CA ILE A 163 -2.75 11.87 27.55
C ILE A 163 -3.36 12.06 26.16
N ALA A 164 -2.86 11.35 25.16
CA ALA A 164 -3.48 11.25 23.84
C ALA A 164 -3.92 9.81 23.55
N LYS A 165 -4.96 9.68 22.73
CA LYS A 165 -5.36 8.38 22.19
C LYS A 165 -4.49 8.05 21.00
N ALA A 166 -3.99 6.82 20.99
CA ALA A 166 -3.24 6.25 19.89
C ALA A 166 -4.04 5.09 19.27
N VAL A 167 -4.25 5.15 17.96
CA VAL A 167 -4.97 4.13 17.18
C VAL A 167 -3.99 3.44 16.25
N LEU A 168 -4.01 2.10 16.22
CA LEU A 168 -3.19 1.34 15.29
C LEU A 168 -3.63 1.62 13.85
N ILE A 169 -2.72 2.10 13.00
CA ILE A 169 -2.99 2.38 11.58
C ILE A 169 -2.30 1.37 10.66
N GLY A 170 -1.20 0.75 11.11
CA GLY A 170 -0.42 -0.17 10.28
C GLY A 170 0.35 -1.20 11.09
N LEU A 171 0.56 -2.35 10.47
CA LEU A 171 1.49 -3.39 10.93
C LEU A 171 2.60 -3.50 9.87
N GLY A 172 3.85 -3.38 10.29
CA GLY A 172 5.00 -3.55 9.41
C GLY A 172 5.27 -5.02 9.06
N GLY A 173 6.32 -5.27 8.27
CA GLY A 173 6.80 -6.62 7.96
C GLY A 173 7.49 -7.36 9.13
N SER A 174 7.82 -6.64 10.21
CA SER A 174 8.32 -7.20 11.49
C SER A 174 7.30 -6.95 12.62
N ASP A 175 7.66 -7.15 13.89
CA ASP A 175 6.88 -6.76 15.08
C ASP A 175 6.61 -5.23 15.19
N ARG A 176 6.98 -4.46 14.16
CA ARG A 176 6.70 -3.03 13.98
C ARG A 176 5.21 -2.73 13.95
N ARG A 177 4.81 -1.78 14.79
CA ARG A 177 3.45 -1.25 14.85
C ARG A 177 3.49 0.26 14.68
N TYR A 178 2.56 0.77 13.88
CA TYR A 178 2.39 2.20 13.64
C TYR A 178 1.07 2.65 14.24
N PHE A 179 1.14 3.63 15.15
CA PHE A 179 -0.01 4.20 15.80
C PHE A 179 -0.14 5.68 15.43
N ARG A 180 -1.31 6.10 14.96
CA ARG A 180 -1.64 7.52 14.85
C ARG A 180 -1.96 8.06 16.24
N VAL A 181 -1.23 9.08 16.66
CA VAL A 181 -1.40 9.79 17.94
C VAL A 181 -1.99 11.16 17.64
N GLN A 182 -3.17 11.44 18.18
CA GLN A 182 -3.88 12.70 17.96
C GLN A 182 -4.05 13.49 19.26
N LYS A 183 -3.81 14.80 19.20
CA LYS A 183 -4.02 15.75 20.29
C LYS A 183 -4.52 17.08 19.72
N GLY A 184 -5.82 17.35 19.88
CA GLY A 184 -6.43 18.51 19.23
C GLY A 184 -6.31 18.40 17.71
N THR A 185 -5.75 19.43 17.07
CA THR A 185 -5.50 19.46 15.62
C THR A 185 -4.15 18.86 15.22
N LEU A 186 -3.32 18.44 16.18
CA LEU A 186 -2.01 17.85 15.90
C LEU A 186 -2.15 16.33 15.75
N SER A 187 -1.50 15.79 14.72
CA SER A 187 -1.40 14.36 14.48
C SER A 187 0.04 13.96 14.15
N ALA A 188 0.46 12.79 14.65
CA ALA A 188 1.76 12.20 14.40
C ALA A 188 1.67 10.67 14.36
N VAL A 189 2.61 10.01 13.70
CA VAL A 189 2.70 8.55 13.64
C VAL A 189 3.79 8.06 14.57
N LEU A 190 3.40 7.34 15.61
CA LEU A 190 4.28 6.63 16.53
C LEU A 190 4.61 5.24 15.97
N MET A 191 5.87 5.04 15.60
CA MET A 191 6.44 3.73 15.31
C MET A 191 6.95 3.09 16.62
N GLU A 192 6.60 1.83 16.83
CA GLU A 192 7.15 1.00 17.91
C GLU A 192 7.69 -0.30 17.34
N CYS A 193 8.94 -0.64 17.64
CA CYS A 193 9.58 -1.86 17.19
C CYS A 193 9.85 -2.83 18.36
N GLY A 194 10.13 -4.09 18.03
CA GLY A 194 10.72 -5.02 19.00
C GLY A 194 12.12 -4.54 19.42
N ARG A 195 12.56 -4.93 20.63
CA ARG A 195 13.85 -4.48 21.20
C ARG A 195 15.07 -4.80 20.32
N GLU A 196 14.99 -5.88 19.55
CA GLU A 196 16.06 -6.38 18.69
C GLU A 196 15.81 -6.11 17.20
N ASP A 197 14.90 -5.21 16.83
CA ASP A 197 14.59 -4.95 15.42
C ASP A 197 15.78 -4.22 14.74
N PRO A 198 16.53 -4.87 13.82
CA PRO A 198 17.69 -4.27 13.17
C PRO A 198 17.29 -3.15 12.20
N ASP A 199 16.01 -3.05 11.85
CA ASP A 199 15.52 -2.04 10.93
C ASP A 199 15.23 -0.70 11.61
N TYR A 200 15.13 -0.65 12.94
CA TYR A 200 14.83 0.59 13.66
C TYR A 200 15.90 1.66 13.39
N GLU A 201 17.17 1.32 13.63
CA GLU A 201 18.28 2.27 13.43
C GLU A 201 18.41 2.67 11.96
N ARG A 202 18.19 1.70 11.06
CA ARG A 202 18.25 1.94 9.63
C ARG A 202 17.16 2.92 9.19
N HIS A 203 15.94 2.74 9.67
CA HIS A 203 14.82 3.62 9.35
C HIS A 203 15.09 5.05 9.82
N LEU A 204 15.60 5.25 11.04
CA LEU A 204 15.99 6.59 11.53
C LEU A 204 17.13 7.21 10.73
N THR A 205 18.17 6.43 10.44
CA THR A 205 19.34 6.88 9.68
C THR A 205 18.93 7.30 8.28
N TYR A 206 18.15 6.47 7.58
CA TYR A 206 17.67 6.78 6.23
C TYR A 206 16.71 7.97 6.25
N THR A 207 15.83 8.10 7.25
CA THR A 207 14.94 9.26 7.36
C THR A 207 15.74 10.56 7.44
N LYS A 208 16.76 10.62 8.31
CA LYS A 208 17.62 11.80 8.47
C LYS A 208 18.37 12.11 7.18
N PHE A 209 18.95 11.10 6.54
CA PHE A 209 19.68 11.23 5.29
C PHE A 209 18.79 11.76 4.15
N PHE A 210 17.68 11.08 3.88
CA PHE A 210 16.74 11.46 2.83
C PHE A 210 16.14 12.84 3.05
N HIS A 211 15.73 13.16 4.28
CA HIS A 211 15.23 14.49 4.61
C HIS A 211 16.30 15.58 4.42
N GLY A 212 17.53 15.33 4.85
CA GLY A 212 18.66 16.27 4.70
C GLY A 212 19.00 16.57 3.24
N HIS A 213 18.76 15.62 2.35
CA HIS A 213 19.01 15.75 0.91
C HIS A 213 17.76 16.13 0.10
N GLY A 214 16.64 16.45 0.76
CA GLY A 214 15.45 16.98 0.10
C GLY A 214 14.51 15.94 -0.52
N VAL A 215 14.69 14.65 -0.22
CA VAL A 215 13.70 13.63 -0.54
C VAL A 215 12.49 13.81 0.40
N PRO A 216 11.24 13.88 -0.12
CA PRO A 216 10.06 14.09 0.71
C PRO A 216 9.67 12.82 1.47
N VAL A 217 10.36 12.57 2.57
CA VAL A 217 10.05 11.55 3.57
C VAL A 217 9.33 12.19 4.77
N PRO A 218 8.53 11.43 5.55
CA PRO A 218 7.93 11.95 6.78
C PRO A 218 9.01 12.46 7.74
N ARG A 219 8.83 13.67 8.25
CA ARG A 219 9.79 14.28 9.19
C ARG A 219 9.86 13.46 10.49
N LEU A 220 11.08 13.18 10.96
CA LEU A 220 11.31 12.64 12.29
C LEU A 220 11.09 13.73 13.35
N LEU A 221 10.05 13.57 14.17
CA LEU A 221 9.65 14.52 15.21
C LEU A 221 10.31 14.24 16.57
N GLY A 222 10.63 12.97 16.82
CA GLY A 222 11.29 12.52 18.05
C GLY A 222 11.67 11.06 17.97
N ALA A 223 12.65 10.64 18.78
CA ALA A 223 13.07 9.25 18.88
C ALA A 223 13.43 8.88 20.32
N ASP A 224 13.17 7.63 20.67
CA ASP A 224 13.55 6.95 21.90
C ASP A 224 14.26 5.64 21.49
N GLU A 225 15.57 5.72 21.34
CA GLU A 225 16.42 4.61 20.88
C GLU A 225 16.45 3.44 21.88
N ALA A 226 16.31 3.73 23.17
CA ALA A 226 16.27 2.71 24.23
C ALA A 226 14.95 1.93 24.20
N GLY A 227 13.85 2.63 23.98
CA GLY A 227 12.51 2.03 23.81
C GLY A 227 12.23 1.48 22.42
N LYS A 228 13.09 1.76 21.42
CA LYS A 228 12.86 1.50 19.99
C LYS A 228 11.54 2.10 19.50
N ARG A 229 11.32 3.37 19.84
CA ARG A 229 10.12 4.14 19.47
C ARG A 229 10.52 5.42 18.74
N ALA A 230 9.79 5.76 17.70
CA ALA A 230 10.03 7.00 16.97
C ALA A 230 8.71 7.65 16.59
N LEU A 231 8.69 8.98 16.58
CA LEU A 231 7.54 9.78 16.24
C LEU A 231 7.81 10.48 14.91
N PHE A 232 6.92 10.28 13.95
CA PHE A 232 7.00 10.84 12.60
C PHE A 232 5.85 11.78 12.33
N GLU A 233 6.05 12.68 11.37
CA GLU A 233 4.97 13.42 10.75
C GLU A 233 3.88 12.48 10.24
N ASP A 234 2.63 12.85 10.48
CA ASP A 234 1.48 12.17 9.90
C ASP A 234 1.24 12.67 8.47
N LEU A 235 1.32 11.75 7.52
CA LEU A 235 1.11 12.03 6.10
C LEU A 235 -0.35 11.82 5.65
N GLY A 236 -1.25 11.47 6.58
CA GLY A 236 -2.62 11.06 6.27
C GLY A 236 -2.69 9.62 5.79
N ASP A 237 -3.81 9.22 5.20
CA ASP A 237 -4.02 7.83 4.72
C ASP A 237 -4.14 7.69 3.20
N LEU A 238 -4.07 8.80 2.46
CA LEU A 238 -4.21 8.80 1.01
C LEU A 238 -2.90 8.41 0.32
N SER A 239 -2.77 7.14 -0.06
CA SER A 239 -1.71 6.71 -0.98
C SER A 239 -2.02 7.14 -2.42
N LEU A 240 -1.00 7.23 -3.28
CA LEU A 240 -1.16 7.45 -4.72
C LEU A 240 -2.05 6.36 -5.33
N HIS A 241 -1.89 5.10 -4.89
CA HIS A 241 -2.78 3.99 -5.27
C HIS A 241 -4.25 4.30 -4.97
N SER A 242 -4.55 4.75 -3.75
CA SER A 242 -5.92 5.11 -3.34
C SER A 242 -6.41 6.36 -4.09
N TRP A 243 -5.55 7.35 -4.33
CA TRP A 243 -5.88 8.55 -5.09
C TRP A 243 -6.28 8.21 -6.54
N LEU A 244 -5.57 7.27 -7.17
CA LEU A 244 -5.85 6.78 -8.52
C LEU A 244 -7.15 5.95 -8.63
N ARG A 245 -7.85 5.67 -7.52
CA ARG A 245 -9.20 5.06 -7.54
C ARG A 245 -10.31 6.06 -7.82
N PHE A 246 -10.03 7.35 -7.70
CA PHE A 246 -10.97 8.39 -8.07
C PHE A 246 -10.85 8.73 -9.56
N PRO A 247 -11.93 9.20 -10.19
CA PRO A 247 -11.86 9.70 -11.56
C PRO A 247 -11.03 10.99 -11.58
N HIS A 248 -10.02 11.02 -12.44
CA HIS A 248 -9.20 12.20 -12.70
C HIS A 248 -9.00 12.36 -14.21
N ASP A 249 -8.85 13.61 -14.65
CA ASP A 249 -8.42 13.88 -16.02
C ASP A 249 -6.97 13.43 -16.20
N ALA A 250 -6.63 12.97 -17.41
CA ALA A 250 -5.30 12.45 -17.72
C ALA A 250 -4.17 13.44 -17.40
N ASP A 251 -4.39 14.73 -17.64
CA ASP A 251 -3.41 15.78 -17.37
C ASP A 251 -3.14 15.95 -15.86
N ILE A 252 -4.15 15.75 -15.00
CA ILE A 252 -4.00 15.81 -13.54
C ILE A 252 -3.17 14.61 -13.06
N VAL A 253 -3.45 13.41 -13.60
CA VAL A 253 -2.67 12.20 -13.31
C VAL A 253 -1.22 12.40 -13.74
N GLU A 254 -0.97 12.85 -14.97
CA GLU A 254 0.37 13.07 -15.50
C GLU A 254 1.14 14.12 -14.68
N ALA A 255 0.50 15.23 -14.30
CA ALA A 255 1.09 16.25 -13.43
C ALA A 255 1.47 15.72 -12.03
N LEU A 256 0.68 14.80 -11.47
CA LEU A 256 1.05 14.15 -10.21
C LEU A 256 2.21 13.18 -10.39
N TYR A 257 2.24 12.41 -11.47
CA TYR A 257 3.36 11.53 -11.80
C TYR A 257 4.66 12.30 -12.06
N HIS A 258 4.62 13.50 -12.66
CA HIS A 258 5.79 14.38 -12.76
C HIS A 258 6.39 14.68 -11.38
N ARG A 259 5.56 15.07 -10.41
CA ARG A 259 6.00 15.30 -9.03
C ARG A 259 6.54 14.05 -8.33
N VAL A 260 5.99 12.88 -8.66
CA VAL A 260 6.52 11.59 -8.17
C VAL A 260 7.89 11.28 -8.77
N LEU A 261 8.08 11.54 -10.07
CA LEU A 261 9.37 11.33 -10.74
C LEU A 261 10.43 12.33 -10.29
N GLU A 262 10.06 13.56 -9.93
CA GLU A 262 10.97 14.53 -9.30
C GLU A 262 11.59 13.98 -8.00
N ILE A 263 10.84 13.16 -7.24
CA ILE A 263 11.40 12.47 -6.07
C ILE A 263 12.51 11.50 -6.49
N LEU A 264 12.29 10.74 -7.56
CA LEU A 264 13.31 9.84 -8.10
C LEU A 264 14.53 10.59 -8.62
N VAL A 265 14.34 11.76 -9.24
CA VAL A 265 15.46 12.61 -9.68
C VAL A 265 16.31 13.05 -8.49
N VAL A 266 15.70 13.46 -7.38
CA VAL A 266 16.43 13.81 -6.15
C VAL A 266 17.12 12.57 -5.54
N LEU A 267 16.47 11.42 -5.54
CA LEU A 267 17.00 10.18 -4.98
C LEU A 267 18.19 9.64 -5.80
N HIS A 268 18.01 9.53 -7.11
CA HIS A 268 18.98 8.96 -8.04
C HIS A 268 20.14 9.91 -8.36
N GLY A 269 19.91 11.22 -8.29
CA GLY A 269 20.94 12.24 -8.42
C GLY A 269 21.53 12.60 -7.06
N ARG A 270 20.95 13.62 -6.41
CA ARG A 270 21.52 14.25 -5.21
C ARG A 270 21.79 13.27 -4.07
N ALA A 271 20.84 12.40 -3.71
CA ALA A 271 21.05 11.46 -2.61
C ALA A 271 22.12 10.41 -2.96
N SER A 272 22.30 10.07 -4.24
CA SER A 272 23.36 9.17 -4.69
C SER A 272 24.73 9.80 -4.62
N GLU A 273 24.85 11.09 -4.97
CA GLU A 273 26.11 11.86 -4.85
C GLU A 273 26.61 11.96 -3.40
N HIS A 274 25.69 11.93 -2.42
CA HIS A 274 26.01 12.07 -1.00
C HIS A 274 25.90 10.76 -0.23
N VAL A 275 25.80 9.61 -0.91
CA VAL A 275 25.54 8.32 -0.25
C VAL A 275 26.60 7.93 0.79
N ASP A 276 27.83 8.42 0.65
CA ASP A 276 28.93 8.21 1.59
C ASP A 276 28.65 8.78 3.00
N GLU A 277 27.74 9.76 3.12
CA GLU A 277 27.25 10.27 4.40
C GLU A 277 26.37 9.25 5.15
N CYS A 278 25.88 8.22 4.45
CA CYS A 278 25.02 7.16 4.99
C CYS A 278 25.63 5.77 4.72
N SER A 279 26.68 5.43 5.48
CA SER A 279 27.39 4.15 5.37
C SER A 279 26.48 2.89 5.32
N PRO A 280 25.40 2.76 6.11
CA PRO A 280 24.49 1.61 6.02
C PRO A 280 23.70 1.52 4.70
N LEU A 281 23.62 2.61 3.94
CA LEU A 281 23.00 2.64 2.60
C LEU A 281 24.06 2.36 1.52
N ALA A 282 25.21 3.05 1.60
CA ALA A 282 26.32 2.88 0.66
C ALA A 282 26.83 1.42 0.58
N SER A 283 26.89 0.75 1.73
CA SER A 283 27.35 -0.65 1.82
C SER A 283 26.31 -1.69 1.37
N ARG A 284 25.07 -1.26 1.12
CA ARG A 284 23.99 -2.17 0.75
C ARG A 284 23.79 -2.12 -0.76
N MET A 285 24.46 -3.02 -1.46
CA MET A 285 24.34 -3.13 -2.91
C MET A 285 23.33 -4.20 -3.31
N PHE A 286 22.62 -3.93 -4.38
CA PHE A 286 21.79 -4.90 -5.08
C PHE A 286 22.65 -5.66 -6.09
N ASP A 287 23.52 -6.48 -5.52
CA ASP A 287 24.50 -7.26 -6.24
C ASP A 287 23.88 -8.49 -6.92
N TYR A 288 24.74 -9.20 -7.66
CA TYR A 288 24.40 -10.44 -8.33
C TYR A 288 23.66 -11.44 -7.41
N ASP A 289 24.12 -11.63 -6.17
CA ASP A 289 23.53 -12.60 -5.25
C ASP A 289 22.11 -12.19 -4.82
N HIS A 290 21.86 -10.90 -4.60
CA HIS A 290 20.50 -10.40 -4.36
C HIS A 290 19.57 -10.62 -5.56
N LEU A 291 20.04 -10.34 -6.77
CA LEU A 291 19.27 -10.53 -8.00
C LEU A 291 18.93 -12.02 -8.22
N ARG A 292 19.88 -12.92 -7.92
CA ARG A 292 19.68 -14.37 -7.94
C ARG A 292 18.72 -14.84 -6.86
N TRP A 293 18.79 -14.26 -5.66
CA TRP A 293 17.84 -14.56 -4.59
C TRP A 293 16.41 -14.21 -5.00
N GLU A 294 16.18 -13.07 -5.64
CA GLU A 294 14.84 -12.65 -6.07
C GLU A 294 14.27 -13.53 -7.19
N THR A 295 15.09 -13.94 -8.17
CA THR A 295 14.66 -14.88 -9.21
C THR A 295 14.36 -16.27 -8.64
N ALA A 296 15.13 -16.72 -7.64
CA ALA A 296 14.81 -17.94 -6.89
C ALA A 296 13.50 -17.78 -6.09
N TYR A 297 13.27 -16.63 -5.48
CA TYR A 297 12.05 -16.31 -4.74
C TYR A 297 10.81 -16.31 -5.63
N PHE A 298 10.91 -15.75 -6.84
CA PHE A 298 9.89 -15.84 -7.88
C PHE A 298 9.54 -17.30 -8.21
N LEU A 299 10.56 -18.13 -8.46
CA LEU A 299 10.34 -19.54 -8.76
C LEU A 299 9.69 -20.32 -7.62
N GLU A 300 10.16 -20.09 -6.39
CA GLU A 300 9.69 -20.81 -5.21
C GLU A 300 8.25 -20.38 -4.88
N ARG A 301 8.01 -19.08 -4.73
CA ARG A 301 6.77 -18.55 -4.17
C ARG A 301 5.68 -18.37 -5.21
N PHE A 302 6.02 -17.97 -6.43
CA PHE A 302 5.04 -17.74 -7.47
C PHE A 302 4.86 -18.94 -8.38
N VAL A 303 5.91 -19.36 -9.09
CA VAL A 303 5.81 -20.41 -10.12
C VAL A 303 5.42 -21.75 -9.49
N THR A 304 6.18 -22.18 -8.48
CA THR A 304 5.93 -23.47 -7.80
C THR A 304 4.87 -23.30 -6.71
N GLY A 305 4.97 -22.25 -5.90
CA GLY A 305 4.12 -22.02 -4.73
C GLY A 305 2.68 -21.70 -5.08
N LEU A 306 2.45 -20.68 -5.92
CA LEU A 306 1.12 -20.19 -6.27
C LEU A 306 0.55 -20.84 -7.53
N ARG A 307 1.32 -20.86 -8.63
CA ARG A 307 0.88 -21.36 -9.94
C ARG A 307 0.94 -22.88 -10.07
N LYS A 308 1.66 -23.56 -9.16
CA LYS A 308 1.88 -25.01 -9.20
C LYS A 308 2.45 -25.50 -10.55
N ALA A 309 3.18 -24.63 -11.25
CA ALA A 309 3.76 -24.92 -12.55
C ALA A 309 5.09 -25.69 -12.40
N ARG A 310 5.39 -26.54 -13.37
CA ARG A 310 6.68 -27.24 -13.46
C ARG A 310 7.60 -26.49 -14.42
N VAL A 311 8.88 -26.39 -14.05
CA VAL A 311 9.92 -25.87 -14.92
C VAL A 311 10.44 -27.01 -15.80
N ALA A 312 10.29 -26.89 -17.12
CA ALA A 312 10.65 -27.94 -18.07
C ALA A 312 12.17 -28.12 -18.20
N ASP A 313 12.90 -27.02 -18.44
CA ASP A 313 14.37 -27.00 -18.47
C ASP A 313 14.89 -26.07 -17.36
N ARG A 314 15.23 -26.67 -16.22
CA ARG A 314 15.74 -25.90 -15.08
C ARG A 314 17.14 -25.33 -15.33
N LYS A 315 17.95 -25.99 -16.17
CA LYS A 315 19.33 -25.55 -16.43
C LYS A 315 19.33 -24.34 -17.34
N ALA A 316 18.58 -24.37 -18.44
CA ALA A 316 18.45 -23.23 -19.35
C ALA A 316 17.86 -22.00 -18.62
N LEU A 317 16.85 -22.22 -17.77
CA LEU A 317 16.29 -21.12 -16.99
C LEU A 317 17.27 -20.54 -15.95
N ASP A 318 18.10 -21.38 -15.33
CA ASP A 318 19.12 -20.88 -14.39
C ASP A 318 20.19 -20.03 -15.11
N GLU A 319 20.52 -20.38 -16.35
CA GLU A 319 21.41 -19.62 -17.22
C GLU A 319 20.79 -18.26 -17.60
N ASP A 320 19.51 -18.20 -17.96
CA ASP A 320 18.80 -16.94 -18.19
C ASP A 320 18.84 -16.04 -16.94
N PHE A 321 18.59 -16.60 -15.75
CA PHE A 321 18.68 -15.85 -14.49
C PHE A 321 20.10 -15.41 -14.14
N HIS A 322 21.10 -16.23 -14.45
CA HIS A 322 22.51 -15.86 -14.32
C HIS A 322 22.84 -14.65 -15.19
N ASN A 323 22.47 -14.69 -16.46
CA ASN A 323 22.74 -13.62 -17.42
C ASN A 323 21.98 -12.35 -17.07
N LEU A 324 20.70 -12.44 -16.70
CA LEU A 324 19.93 -11.29 -16.24
C LEU A 324 20.58 -10.63 -15.00
N ALA A 325 20.96 -11.42 -14.00
CA ALA A 325 21.60 -10.90 -12.79
C ALA A 325 22.95 -10.23 -13.11
N LYS A 326 23.75 -10.81 -13.99
CA LYS A 326 25.01 -10.19 -14.44
C LYS A 326 24.77 -8.88 -15.16
N THR A 327 23.83 -8.84 -16.10
CA THR A 327 23.46 -7.62 -16.83
C THR A 327 23.02 -6.52 -15.85
N VAL A 328 22.04 -6.79 -14.99
CA VAL A 328 21.52 -5.78 -14.06
C VAL A 328 22.59 -5.28 -13.09
N SER A 329 23.42 -6.19 -12.55
CA SER A 329 24.51 -5.82 -11.62
C SER A 329 25.69 -5.07 -12.27
N SER A 330 25.78 -5.07 -13.61
CA SER A 330 26.86 -4.40 -14.33
C SER A 330 26.59 -2.91 -14.58
N PHE A 331 25.33 -2.48 -14.47
CA PHE A 331 24.96 -1.08 -14.67
C PHE A 331 25.39 -0.22 -13.48
N LEU A 332 25.62 1.07 -13.76
CA LEU A 332 26.02 2.04 -12.74
C LEU A 332 24.91 2.16 -11.67
N PRO A 333 25.22 1.92 -10.38
CA PRO A 333 24.22 1.98 -9.34
C PRO A 333 23.99 3.42 -8.87
N ALA A 334 22.74 3.69 -8.49
CA ALA A 334 22.30 4.85 -7.74
C ALA A 334 21.58 4.37 -6.46
N VAL A 335 21.36 5.27 -5.51
CA VAL A 335 20.45 5.01 -4.39
C VAL A 335 19.06 4.80 -4.96
N ILE A 336 18.45 3.65 -4.70
CA ILE A 336 17.05 3.34 -5.02
C ILE A 336 16.25 3.08 -3.74
N HIS A 337 14.96 3.36 -3.80
CA HIS A 337 13.98 2.99 -2.79
C HIS A 337 13.65 1.48 -2.82
N ARG A 338 13.75 0.84 -4.00
CA ARG A 338 13.46 -0.57 -4.30
C ARG A 338 11.99 -0.93 -4.37
N ASP A 339 11.19 -0.48 -3.40
CA ASP A 339 9.75 -0.72 -3.38
C ASP A 339 8.97 0.58 -3.74
N PHE A 340 9.45 1.33 -4.74
CA PHE A 340 8.89 2.62 -5.19
C PHE A 340 7.63 2.43 -6.04
N GLN A 341 6.56 1.99 -5.39
CA GLN A 341 5.26 1.71 -6.01
C GLN A 341 4.19 2.65 -5.46
N SER A 342 3.05 2.78 -6.15
CA SER A 342 1.98 3.73 -5.80
C SER A 342 1.41 3.54 -4.39
N GLN A 343 1.51 2.36 -3.81
CA GLN A 343 1.11 2.09 -2.42
C GLN A 343 2.04 2.70 -1.36
N ASN A 344 3.30 2.95 -1.72
CA ASN A 344 4.34 3.50 -0.83
C ASN A 344 4.56 5.02 -1.03
N ILE A 345 3.69 5.67 -1.80
CA ILE A 345 3.68 7.11 -2.03
C ILE A 345 2.42 7.67 -1.40
N MET A 346 2.56 8.53 -0.40
CA MET A 346 1.47 9.25 0.26
C MET A 346 1.25 10.60 -0.43
N VAL A 347 0.01 10.98 -0.69
CA VAL A 347 -0.36 12.26 -1.31
C VAL A 347 -1.01 13.14 -0.25
N LYS A 348 -0.27 14.14 0.25
CA LYS A 348 -0.73 15.07 1.27
C LYS A 348 -0.86 16.46 0.67
N ALA A 349 -2.07 17.01 0.64
CA ALA A 349 -2.37 18.31 0.04
C ALA A 349 -1.80 18.45 -1.40
N GLY A 350 -1.91 17.38 -2.19
CA GLY A 350 -1.39 17.31 -3.56
C GLY A 350 0.11 17.03 -3.68
N THR A 351 0.86 16.97 -2.57
CA THR A 351 2.31 16.73 -2.59
C THR A 351 2.64 15.27 -2.26
N PRO A 352 3.36 14.56 -3.15
CA PRO A 352 3.78 13.19 -2.90
C PRO A 352 4.92 13.12 -1.88
N HIS A 353 4.85 12.12 -1.01
CA HIS A 353 5.87 11.77 -0.02
C HIS A 353 6.10 10.27 -0.04
N VAL A 354 7.32 9.80 0.17
CA VAL A 354 7.64 8.37 0.16
C VAL A 354 7.81 7.80 1.56
N ILE A 355 7.28 6.59 1.74
CA ILE A 355 7.35 5.79 2.96
C ILE A 355 7.89 4.40 2.63
N ASP A 356 8.21 3.59 3.65
CA ASP A 356 8.72 2.21 3.47
C ASP A 356 10.12 2.12 2.81
N PHE A 357 10.91 3.20 2.89
CA PHE A 357 12.24 3.30 2.29
C PHE A 357 13.36 2.58 3.06
N GLN A 358 13.10 1.88 4.16
CA GLN A 358 14.13 1.12 4.89
C GLN A 358 14.70 -0.07 4.07
N GLY A 359 14.06 -0.40 2.94
CA GLY A 359 14.53 -1.35 1.95
C GLY A 359 15.55 -0.77 0.95
N ALA A 360 15.77 0.55 0.98
CA ALA A 360 16.64 1.28 0.07
C ALA A 360 18.06 0.73 0.04
N ARG A 361 18.69 0.83 -1.13
CA ARG A 361 19.99 0.24 -1.45
C ARG A 361 20.55 0.82 -2.75
N MET A 362 21.79 0.50 -3.07
CA MET A 362 22.43 0.85 -4.33
C MET A 362 22.03 -0.14 -5.44
N ALA A 363 21.41 0.33 -6.52
CA ALA A 363 21.05 -0.47 -7.70
C ALA A 363 20.83 0.44 -8.93
N PRO A 364 20.62 -0.11 -10.13
CA PRO A 364 20.32 0.73 -11.29
C PRO A 364 19.02 1.53 -11.07
N PRO A 365 18.99 2.85 -11.36
CA PRO A 365 17.84 3.72 -11.09
C PRO A 365 16.58 3.34 -11.86
N ALA A 366 16.72 2.65 -13.00
CA ALA A 366 15.61 2.10 -13.75
C ALA A 366 14.75 1.11 -12.97
N TYR A 367 15.25 0.54 -11.86
CA TYR A 367 14.47 -0.35 -11.00
C TYR A 367 13.29 0.37 -10.32
N ASP A 368 13.50 1.58 -9.82
CA ASP A 368 12.42 2.38 -9.22
C ASP A 368 11.50 2.96 -10.30
N VAL A 369 12.04 3.38 -11.45
CA VAL A 369 11.23 3.83 -12.59
C VAL A 369 10.34 2.68 -13.10
N ALA A 370 10.87 1.46 -13.17
CA ALA A 370 10.10 0.25 -13.47
C ALA A 370 8.96 0.04 -12.45
N SER A 371 9.26 0.23 -11.16
CA SER A 371 8.34 0.00 -10.06
C SER A 371 7.10 0.91 -10.07
N ILE A 372 7.24 2.14 -10.57
CA ILE A 372 6.15 3.13 -10.56
C ILE A 372 5.44 3.28 -11.91
N LEU A 373 6.16 3.12 -13.03
CA LEU A 373 5.60 3.31 -14.37
C LEU A 373 5.01 2.04 -14.98
N TRP A 374 5.45 0.86 -14.52
CA TRP A 374 4.84 -0.44 -14.81
C TRP A 374 4.25 -1.03 -13.53
N ASP A 375 3.58 -0.20 -12.73
CA ASP A 375 3.00 -0.64 -11.46
C ASP A 375 1.79 -1.58 -11.69
N PRO A 376 1.79 -2.83 -11.18
CA PRO A 376 0.63 -3.73 -11.27
C PRO A 376 -0.62 -3.22 -10.54
N TYR A 377 -0.47 -2.25 -9.63
CA TYR A 377 -1.59 -1.66 -8.89
C TYR A 377 -2.43 -0.70 -9.76
N HIS A 378 -1.81 -0.03 -10.72
CA HIS A 378 -2.45 0.92 -11.60
C HIS A 378 -1.81 0.95 -12.98
N ARG A 379 -2.60 0.63 -14.02
CA ARG A 379 -2.15 0.63 -15.40
C ARG A 379 -2.17 2.04 -15.99
N LEU A 380 -1.00 2.55 -16.33
CA LEU A 380 -0.84 3.73 -17.17
C LEU A 380 -1.10 3.44 -18.65
N ASP A 381 -1.66 4.42 -19.35
CA ASP A 381 -1.66 4.45 -20.82
C ASP A 381 -0.23 4.43 -21.36
N ASP A 382 0.00 3.72 -22.47
CA ASP A 382 1.35 3.53 -23.01
C ASP A 382 1.96 4.87 -23.48
N THR A 383 1.16 5.75 -24.09
CA THR A 383 1.60 7.09 -24.52
C THR A 383 1.98 7.96 -23.33
N MET A 384 1.19 7.90 -22.25
CA MET A 384 1.51 8.62 -21.01
C MET A 384 2.80 8.07 -20.38
N ARG A 385 2.98 6.74 -20.36
CA ARG A 385 4.18 6.11 -19.83
C ARG A 385 5.43 6.55 -20.57
N GLU A 386 5.39 6.60 -21.91
CA GLU A 386 6.51 7.06 -22.74
C GLU A 386 6.88 8.53 -22.47
N ARG A 387 5.87 9.41 -22.30
CA ARG A 387 6.09 10.81 -21.90
C ARG A 387 6.72 10.92 -20.52
N LEU A 388 6.27 10.11 -19.56
CA LEU A 388 6.80 10.08 -18.21
C LEU A 388 8.25 9.57 -18.15
N VAL A 389 8.60 8.54 -18.93
CA VAL A 389 10.00 8.09 -19.07
C VAL A 389 10.86 9.21 -19.66
N SER A 390 10.37 9.86 -20.72
CA SER A 390 11.07 10.97 -21.37
C SER A 390 11.29 12.15 -20.39
N TYR A 391 10.27 12.48 -19.60
CA TYR A 391 10.35 13.50 -18.56
C TYR A 391 11.45 13.18 -17.53
N TYR A 392 11.45 11.96 -16.98
CA TYR A 392 12.46 11.54 -16.02
C TYR A 392 13.89 11.65 -16.60
N ILE A 393 14.10 11.22 -17.84
CA ILE A 393 15.40 11.30 -18.53
C ILE A 393 15.85 12.76 -18.65
N GLU A 394 14.96 13.67 -19.08
CA GLU A 394 15.29 15.08 -19.25
C GLU A 394 15.59 15.77 -17.91
N GLU A 395 14.87 15.43 -16.85
CA GLU A 395 15.16 15.97 -15.51
C GLU A 395 16.47 15.42 -14.94
N MET A 396 16.78 14.14 -15.15
CA MET A 396 18.08 13.56 -14.76
C MET A 396 19.25 14.21 -15.50
N LYS A 397 19.13 14.48 -16.80
CA LYS A 397 20.15 15.23 -17.56
C LYS A 397 20.39 16.63 -17.01
N ARG A 398 19.36 17.27 -16.45
CA ARG A 398 19.46 18.60 -15.84
C ARG A 398 20.07 18.55 -14.44
N SER A 399 19.75 17.52 -13.66
CA SER A 399 20.15 17.42 -12.25
C SER A 399 21.51 16.76 -12.05
N THR A 400 21.91 15.87 -12.95
CA THR A 400 23.05 14.98 -12.75
C THR A 400 24.05 15.12 -13.90
N LYS A 401 25.28 15.48 -13.53
CA LYS A 401 26.37 15.62 -14.50
C LYS A 401 26.69 14.25 -15.11
N ASP A 402 26.94 14.24 -16.42
CA ASP A 402 27.36 13.05 -17.17
C ASP A 402 26.32 11.89 -17.14
N PHE A 403 25.03 12.21 -16.96
CA PHE A 403 23.95 11.22 -17.09
C PHE A 403 23.86 10.67 -18.52
N ASP A 404 24.08 9.37 -18.67
CA ASP A 404 23.98 8.66 -19.94
C ASP A 404 22.55 8.14 -20.15
N ALA A 405 21.79 8.85 -20.99
CA ALA A 405 20.40 8.52 -21.27
C ALA A 405 20.24 7.22 -22.07
N ASP A 406 21.17 6.92 -22.97
CA ASP A 406 21.11 5.69 -23.78
C ASP A 406 21.39 4.48 -22.89
N ALA A 407 22.42 4.57 -22.03
CA ALA A 407 22.69 3.54 -21.03
C ALA A 407 21.51 3.34 -20.07
N PHE A 408 20.85 4.42 -19.63
CA PHE A 408 19.64 4.31 -18.81
C PHE A 408 18.52 3.55 -19.54
N ILE A 409 18.26 3.86 -20.81
CA ILE A 409 17.23 3.19 -21.62
C ILE A 409 17.53 1.68 -21.72
N ASP A 410 18.80 1.31 -21.95
CA ASP A 410 19.23 -0.10 -22.00
C ASP A 410 18.99 -0.85 -20.68
N THR A 411 18.99 -0.13 -19.54
CA THR A 411 18.72 -0.74 -18.23
C THR A 411 17.24 -1.03 -17.96
N LEU A 412 16.31 -0.39 -18.69
CA LEU A 412 14.86 -0.45 -18.37
C LEU A 412 14.30 -1.86 -18.47
N LEU A 413 14.53 -2.56 -19.59
CA LEU A 413 13.95 -3.88 -19.81
C LEU A 413 14.48 -4.94 -18.81
N PRO A 414 15.80 -5.06 -18.56
CA PRO A 414 16.33 -5.94 -17.51
C PRO A 414 15.78 -5.63 -16.11
N CYS A 415 15.68 -4.34 -15.73
CA CYS A 415 15.15 -3.95 -14.43
C CYS A 415 13.67 -4.28 -14.28
N ARG A 416 12.87 -4.10 -15.34
CA ARG A 416 11.46 -4.47 -15.37
C ARG A 416 11.25 -5.97 -15.18
N LEU A 417 12.01 -6.80 -15.90
CA LEU A 417 11.99 -8.26 -15.73
C LEU A 417 12.25 -8.65 -14.27
N GLN A 418 13.31 -8.09 -13.68
CA GLN A 418 13.68 -8.34 -12.29
C GLN A 418 12.57 -7.91 -11.31
N ARG A 419 12.05 -6.70 -11.48
CA ARG A 419 11.03 -6.11 -10.60
C ARG A 419 9.71 -6.88 -10.63
N HIS A 420 9.22 -7.25 -11.81
CA HIS A 420 7.96 -8.00 -11.91
C HIS A 420 8.09 -9.44 -11.39
N MET A 421 9.24 -10.08 -11.57
CA MET A 421 9.50 -11.38 -10.92
C MET A 421 9.50 -11.24 -9.39
N GLN A 422 10.16 -10.22 -8.85
CA GLN A 422 10.14 -9.93 -7.41
C GLN A 422 8.73 -9.65 -6.90
N ALA A 423 7.92 -8.86 -7.62
CA ALA A 423 6.53 -8.56 -7.28
C ALA A 423 5.67 -9.82 -7.22
N LEU A 424 5.74 -10.66 -8.26
CA LEU A 424 5.00 -11.90 -8.35
C LEU A 424 5.41 -12.90 -7.26
N GLY A 425 6.71 -12.99 -6.95
CA GLY A 425 7.22 -13.75 -5.81
C GLY A 425 6.61 -13.28 -4.49
N ALA A 426 6.58 -11.97 -4.28
CA ALA A 426 6.01 -11.36 -3.07
C ALA A 426 4.50 -11.64 -2.95
N TYR A 427 3.74 -11.51 -4.05
CA TYR A 427 2.31 -11.84 -4.06
C TYR A 427 2.05 -13.32 -3.77
N GLY A 428 2.89 -14.21 -4.30
CA GLY A 428 2.85 -15.64 -4.00
C GLY A 428 3.03 -15.92 -2.51
N PHE A 429 4.03 -15.32 -1.89
CA PHE A 429 4.29 -15.45 -0.45
C PHE A 429 3.17 -14.82 0.41
N LEU A 430 2.79 -13.57 0.12
CA LEU A 430 1.80 -12.84 0.90
C LEU A 430 0.43 -13.53 0.88
N SER A 431 0.05 -14.09 -0.26
CA SER A 431 -1.24 -14.76 -0.43
C SER A 431 -1.25 -16.17 0.15
N ALA A 432 -0.22 -16.98 -0.11
CA ALA A 432 -0.19 -18.38 0.27
C ALA A 432 0.30 -18.63 1.70
N VAL A 433 1.20 -17.79 2.20
CA VAL A 433 1.84 -17.96 3.52
C VAL A 433 1.23 -16.99 4.54
N ASN A 434 1.13 -15.70 4.20
CA ASN A 434 0.63 -14.68 5.12
C ASN A 434 -0.90 -14.50 5.08
N GLY A 435 -1.61 -15.26 4.24
CA GLY A 435 -3.08 -15.21 4.13
C GLY A 435 -3.66 -13.92 3.55
N LYS A 436 -2.82 -12.99 3.07
CA LYS A 436 -3.23 -11.70 2.48
C LYS A 436 -3.69 -11.88 1.03
N LYS A 437 -4.82 -12.57 0.86
CA LYS A 437 -5.35 -12.97 -0.47
C LYS A 437 -5.70 -11.80 -1.39
N TYR A 438 -5.89 -10.58 -0.87
CA TYR A 438 -6.20 -9.42 -1.71
C TYR A 438 -5.11 -9.10 -2.73
N PHE A 439 -3.85 -9.48 -2.50
CA PHE A 439 -2.78 -9.29 -3.48
C PHE A 439 -2.97 -10.11 -4.77
N LEU A 440 -3.78 -11.18 -4.73
CA LEU A 440 -4.08 -12.00 -5.90
C LEU A 440 -4.76 -11.21 -7.03
N LYS A 441 -5.44 -10.09 -6.72
CA LYS A 441 -6.09 -9.26 -7.75
C LYS A 441 -5.10 -8.53 -8.66
N TYR A 442 -3.86 -8.35 -8.22
CA TYR A 442 -2.79 -7.68 -8.99
C TYR A 442 -1.92 -8.64 -9.80
N VAL A 443 -2.01 -9.95 -9.48
CA VAL A 443 -1.26 -10.99 -10.18
C VAL A 443 -1.54 -11.03 -11.70
N PRO A 444 -2.78 -10.87 -12.21
CA PRO A 444 -3.03 -10.86 -13.65
C PRO A 444 -2.28 -9.76 -14.39
N GLU A 445 -2.27 -8.53 -13.86
CA GLU A 445 -1.59 -7.40 -14.50
C GLU A 445 -0.07 -7.54 -14.41
N ALA A 446 0.48 -7.92 -13.25
CA ALA A 446 1.91 -8.20 -13.11
C ALA A 446 2.39 -9.30 -14.07
N LEU A 447 1.58 -10.35 -14.28
CA LEU A 447 1.92 -11.43 -15.21
C LEU A 447 1.80 -10.97 -16.68
N ARG A 448 0.84 -10.10 -17.00
CA ARG A 448 0.73 -9.49 -18.33
C ARG A 448 1.98 -8.67 -18.66
N LEU A 449 2.40 -7.81 -17.73
CA LEU A 449 3.61 -7.00 -17.85
C LEU A 449 4.86 -7.86 -18.06
N LEU A 450 5.05 -8.89 -17.22
CA LEU A 450 6.17 -9.82 -17.36
C LEU A 450 6.13 -10.61 -18.69
N ARG A 451 4.95 -10.95 -19.21
CA ARG A 451 4.82 -11.60 -20.53
C ARG A 451 5.28 -10.67 -21.65
N ASP A 452 4.85 -9.42 -21.64
CA ASP A 452 5.25 -8.43 -22.65
C ASP A 452 6.79 -8.22 -22.61
N GLU A 453 7.37 -8.17 -21.41
CA GLU A 453 8.81 -7.98 -21.21
C GLU A 453 9.63 -9.19 -21.67
N THR A 454 9.21 -10.39 -21.29
CA THR A 454 9.90 -11.60 -21.73
C THR A 454 9.74 -11.86 -23.22
N ALA A 455 8.64 -11.42 -23.84
CA ALA A 455 8.48 -11.46 -25.29
C ALA A 455 9.45 -10.50 -25.99
N ALA A 456 9.62 -9.29 -25.45
CA ALA A 456 10.59 -8.32 -25.95
C ALA A 456 12.05 -8.83 -25.79
N ALA A 457 12.34 -9.54 -24.70
CA ALA A 457 13.66 -10.09 -24.38
C ALA A 457 13.84 -11.57 -24.77
N GLN A 458 13.01 -12.13 -25.66
CA GLN A 458 12.99 -13.58 -25.93
C GLN A 458 14.31 -14.13 -26.48
N ASN A 459 15.09 -13.29 -27.17
CA ASN A 459 16.39 -13.69 -27.72
C ASN A 459 17.46 -13.77 -26.64
N ASP A 460 17.35 -12.94 -25.60
CA ASP A 460 18.30 -12.89 -24.49
C ASP A 460 17.95 -13.89 -23.39
N TYR A 461 16.64 -14.11 -23.15
CA TYR A 461 16.10 -14.96 -22.08
C TYR A 461 15.02 -15.94 -22.58
N PRO A 462 15.34 -16.87 -23.49
CA PRO A 462 14.37 -17.73 -24.15
C PRO A 462 13.66 -18.71 -23.20
N ALA A 463 14.36 -19.27 -22.20
CA ALA A 463 13.78 -20.21 -21.25
C ALA A 463 12.85 -19.50 -20.27
N LEU A 464 13.18 -18.27 -19.87
CA LEU A 464 12.30 -17.41 -19.08
C LEU A 464 11.03 -17.06 -19.86
N HIS A 465 11.15 -16.67 -21.13
CA HIS A 465 10.00 -16.40 -21.99
C HIS A 465 9.09 -17.63 -22.14
N GLN A 466 9.67 -18.80 -22.38
CA GLN A 466 8.91 -20.05 -22.48
C GLN A 466 8.16 -20.37 -21.17
N LEU A 467 8.82 -20.22 -20.02
CA LEU A 467 8.20 -20.44 -18.72
C LEU A 467 7.01 -19.50 -18.51
N VAL A 468 7.22 -18.19 -18.67
CA VAL A 468 6.23 -17.14 -18.39
C VAL A 468 5.03 -17.23 -19.34
N SER A 469 5.27 -17.56 -20.60
CA SER A 469 4.21 -17.80 -21.60
C SER A 469 3.33 -19.00 -21.25
N GLY A 470 3.89 -20.01 -20.57
CA GLY A 470 3.17 -21.20 -20.12
C GLY A 470 2.41 -21.05 -18.79
N LEU A 471 2.65 -19.98 -18.01
CA LEU A 471 1.93 -19.75 -16.77
C LEU A 471 0.47 -19.38 -17.07
N ARG A 472 -0.49 -19.99 -16.39
CA ARG A 472 -1.92 -19.64 -16.48
C ARG A 472 -2.31 -18.68 -15.39
#